data_AF-A0A1B6GED1-F1
#
_entry.id   AF-A0A1B6GED1-F1
#
_cell.length_a   1.000
_cell.length_b   1.000
_cell.length_c   1.000
_cell.angle_alpha   90.00
_cell.angle_beta   90.00
_cell.angle_gamma   90.00
#
_symmetry.space_group_name_H-M   'P 1'
#
loop_
_entity.id
_entity.type
_entity.pdbx_description
1 polymer ?
#
loop_
_entity_poly.entity_id
_entity_poly.type
_entity_poly.pdbx_seq_one_letter_code
_entity_poly.pdbx_strand_id
1 'polypeptide(L)'
;MAFLEWRRFNFFDLKKSIDTQKLQQYIGDVRITATSSGRGSLVLADSDGNVHLVSRSFEISTFRAYDRNISIVEQGRQSPFLVTIGEDEVGVNPVIKVWNVEKLDRQGHPTCVTVHRI
;
A
#
# COMPACT_ATOMS: atom_id res chain seq x y z
N MET A 1 13.78 -0.37 -51.88
CA MET A 1 14.42 -0.02 -50.59
C MET A 1 13.61 -0.66 -49.49
N ALA A 2 14.18 -1.56 -48.70
CA ALA A 2 13.48 -2.17 -47.57
C ALA A 2 13.64 -1.24 -46.36
N PHE A 3 12.53 -0.73 -45.83
CA PHE A 3 12.51 0.04 -44.59
C PHE A 3 12.81 -0.90 -43.42
N LEU A 4 13.96 -0.71 -42.77
CA LEU A 4 14.28 -1.30 -41.46
C LEU A 4 13.52 -0.51 -40.39
N GLU A 5 12.21 -0.69 -40.30
CA GLU A 5 11.45 -0.22 -39.13
C GLU A 5 11.67 -1.18 -37.96
N TRP A 6 12.11 -0.64 -36.84
CA TRP A 6 12.18 -1.37 -35.58
C TRP A 6 10.77 -1.76 -35.15
N ARG A 7 10.46 -3.06 -35.15
CA ARG A 7 9.19 -3.57 -34.64
C ARG A 7 9.08 -3.26 -33.15
N ARG A 8 8.21 -2.31 -32.78
CA ARG A 8 7.79 -2.11 -31.40
C ARG A 8 6.85 -3.24 -31.00
N PHE A 9 7.27 -4.02 -30.00
CA PHE A 9 6.41 -4.99 -29.35
C PHE A 9 5.74 -4.31 -28.15
N ASN A 10 4.41 -4.12 -28.22
CA ASN A 10 3.66 -3.63 -27.07
C ASN A 10 3.44 -4.81 -26.13
N PHE A 11 4.12 -4.82 -24.98
CA PHE A 11 3.94 -5.85 -23.96
C PHE A 11 2.62 -5.70 -23.20
N PHE A 12 2.07 -4.48 -23.17
CA PHE A 12 0.86 -4.15 -22.41
C PHE A 12 0.03 -3.13 -23.18
N ASP A 13 -1.28 -3.19 -23.00
CA ASP A 13 -2.21 -2.17 -23.48
C ASP A 13 -2.57 -1.24 -22.31
N LEU A 14 -2.24 0.03 -22.44
CA LEU A 14 -2.46 1.02 -21.38
C LEU A 14 -3.93 1.46 -21.39
N LYS A 15 -4.71 0.94 -20.45
CA LYS A 15 -6.06 1.43 -20.21
C LYS A 15 -6.03 2.60 -19.22
N LYS A 16 -6.37 3.79 -19.71
CA LYS A 16 -6.44 5.01 -18.90
C LYS A 16 -7.75 5.05 -18.10
N SER A 17 -7.70 5.66 -16.91
CA SER A 17 -8.89 5.97 -16.08
C SER A 17 -9.75 4.76 -15.69
N ILE A 18 -9.14 3.58 -15.55
CA ILE A 18 -9.82 2.34 -15.14
C ILE A 18 -10.31 2.38 -13.70
N ASP A 19 -9.72 3.23 -12.86
CA ASP A 19 -10.09 3.43 -11.46
C ASP A 19 -11.14 4.54 -11.29
N THR A 20 -11.57 5.20 -12.36
CA THR A 20 -12.50 6.35 -12.32
C THR A 20 -12.05 7.43 -11.33
N GLN A 21 -10.74 7.72 -11.25
CA GLN A 21 -10.14 8.69 -10.33
C GLN A 21 -10.30 8.37 -8.83
N LYS A 22 -10.72 7.15 -8.47
CA LYS A 22 -10.88 6.73 -7.08
C LYS A 22 -9.58 6.86 -6.29
N LEU A 23 -8.44 6.48 -6.88
CA LEU A 23 -7.15 6.58 -6.18
C LEU A 23 -6.84 8.04 -5.82
N GLN A 24 -7.05 8.95 -6.76
CA GLN A 24 -6.83 10.38 -6.53
C GLN A 24 -7.78 10.94 -5.47
N GLN A 25 -9.05 10.51 -5.47
CA GLN A 25 -10.03 10.95 -4.47
C GLN A 25 -9.72 10.44 -3.05
N TYR A 26 -9.27 9.19 -2.92
CA TYR A 26 -9.06 8.55 -1.61
C TYR A 26 -7.68 8.81 -1.00
N ILE A 27 -6.64 8.84 -1.83
CA ILE A 27 -5.26 9.08 -1.38
C ILE A 27 -4.99 10.60 -1.29
N GLY A 28 -5.64 11.39 -2.15
CA GLY A 28 -5.43 12.84 -2.19
C GLY A 28 -4.00 13.19 -2.60
N ASP A 29 -3.47 14.27 -2.01
CA ASP A 29 -2.14 14.82 -2.30
C ASP A 29 -1.05 14.33 -1.32
N VAL A 30 -1.33 13.29 -0.54
CA VAL A 30 -0.36 12.74 0.41
C VAL A 30 0.82 12.10 -0.33
N ARG A 31 2.02 12.21 0.24
CA ARG A 31 3.20 11.61 -0.35
C ARG A 31 3.23 10.11 -0.01
N ILE A 32 3.23 9.26 -1.02
CA ILE A 32 3.52 7.84 -0.85
C ILE A 32 4.98 7.66 -0.45
N THR A 33 5.21 7.00 0.69
CA THR A 33 6.55 6.78 1.28
C THR A 33 7.07 5.38 1.02
N ALA A 34 6.19 4.38 0.98
CA ALA A 34 6.56 3.00 0.71
C ALA A 34 5.43 2.26 -0.01
N THR A 35 5.79 1.24 -0.79
CA THR A 35 4.82 0.44 -1.55
C THR A 35 5.18 -1.03 -1.50
N SER A 36 4.16 -1.89 -1.51
CA SER A 36 4.32 -3.34 -1.55
C SER A 36 3.16 -3.97 -2.30
N SER A 37 3.25 -5.27 -2.61
CA SER A 37 2.15 -6.01 -3.21
C SER A 37 2.17 -7.47 -2.77
N GLY A 38 0.99 -8.05 -2.65
CA GLY A 38 0.82 -9.43 -2.21
C GLY A 38 -0.62 -9.70 -1.81
N ARG A 39 -0.99 -10.98 -1.68
CA ARG A 39 -2.34 -11.38 -1.27
C ARG A 39 -3.48 -10.75 -2.10
N GLY A 40 -3.21 -10.41 -3.37
CA GLY A 40 -4.21 -9.83 -4.28
C GLY A 40 -4.40 -8.31 -4.15
N SER A 41 -3.60 -7.65 -3.31
CA SER A 41 -3.67 -6.20 -3.08
C SER A 41 -2.35 -5.51 -3.42
N LEU A 42 -2.46 -4.29 -3.93
CA LEU A 42 -1.40 -3.29 -3.92
C LEU A 42 -1.48 -2.56 -2.56
N VAL A 43 -0.35 -2.38 -1.91
CA VAL A 43 -0.25 -1.70 -0.62
C VAL A 43 0.52 -0.41 -0.81
N LEU A 44 -0.09 0.71 -0.44
CA LEU A 44 0.51 2.03 -0.49
C LEU A 44 0.56 2.57 0.94
N ALA A 45 1.73 2.98 1.39
CA ALA A 45 1.91 3.64 2.68
C ALA A 45 2.24 5.12 2.44
N ASP A 46 1.68 6.00 3.25
CA ASP A 46 1.81 7.44 3.07
C ASP A 46 2.65 8.13 4.16
N SER A 47 2.93 9.40 3.90
CA SER A 47 3.70 10.28 4.79
C SER A 47 2.97 10.68 6.06
N ASP A 48 1.66 10.45 6.11
CA ASP A 48 0.85 10.77 7.28
C ASP A 48 0.75 9.55 8.20
N GLY A 49 1.09 8.34 7.76
CA GLY A 49 1.03 7.12 8.57
C GLY A 49 -0.19 6.24 8.27
N ASN A 50 -0.87 6.46 7.14
CA ASN A 50 -1.92 5.58 6.65
C ASN A 50 -1.38 4.49 5.72
N VAL A 51 -2.06 3.36 5.73
CA VAL A 51 -1.90 2.30 4.75
C VAL A 51 -3.17 2.21 3.92
N HIS A 52 -3.02 2.21 2.60
CA HIS A 52 -4.06 1.99 1.62
C HIS A 52 -3.88 0.60 0.97
N LEU A 53 -4.87 -0.26 1.15
CA LEU A 53 -4.98 -1.55 0.48
C LEU A 53 -5.87 -1.38 -0.75
N VAL A 54 -5.30 -1.57 -1.93
CA VAL A 54 -5.99 -1.42 -3.22
C VAL A 54 -6.15 -2.79 -3.86
N SER A 55 -7.39 -3.23 -4.02
CA SER A 55 -7.71 -4.50 -4.67
C SER A 55 -7.56 -4.42 -6.19
N ARG A 56 -7.62 -5.57 -6.87
CA ARG A 56 -7.66 -5.64 -8.35
C ARG A 56 -8.90 -4.97 -8.96
N SER A 57 -9.98 -4.80 -8.19
CA SER A 57 -11.20 -4.10 -8.59
C SER A 57 -11.17 -2.61 -8.25
N PHE A 58 -10.02 -2.07 -7.82
CA PHE A 58 -9.88 -0.68 -7.34
C PHE A 58 -10.79 -0.36 -6.14
N GLU A 59 -11.07 -1.36 -5.30
CA GLU A 59 -11.62 -1.12 -3.97
C GLU A 59 -10.47 -0.73 -3.05
N ILE A 60 -10.67 0.34 -2.28
CA ILE A 60 -9.65 0.93 -1.43
C ILE A 60 -10.10 0.80 0.02
N SER A 61 -9.30 0.13 0.84
CA SER A 61 -9.44 0.13 2.30
C SER A 61 -8.26 0.88 2.89
N THR A 62 -8.53 1.93 3.67
CA THR A 62 -7.51 2.76 4.29
C THR A 62 -7.62 2.64 5.80
N PHE A 63 -6.48 2.48 6.48
CA PHE A 63 -6.42 2.48 7.93
C PHE A 63 -5.18 3.23 8.41
N ARG A 64 -5.28 3.82 9.60
CA ARG A 64 -4.17 4.50 10.27
C ARG A 64 -3.26 3.46 10.91
N ALA A 65 -2.04 3.30 10.38
CA ALA A 65 -1.06 2.37 10.95
C ALA A 65 -0.15 3.06 11.98
N TYR A 66 0.18 4.33 11.76
CA TYR A 66 1.03 5.13 12.64
C TYR A 66 0.51 6.56 12.73
N ASP A 67 0.86 7.26 13.81
CA ASP A 67 0.45 8.65 14.02
C ASP A 67 1.28 9.66 13.22
N ARG A 68 2.46 9.29 12.71
CA ARG A 68 3.34 10.20 11.95
C ARG A 68 3.63 9.75 10.54
N ASN A 69 4.37 8.67 10.37
CA ASN A 69 4.82 8.23 9.06
C ASN A 69 5.01 6.72 9.01
N ILE A 70 5.09 6.20 7.79
CA ILE A 70 5.56 4.84 7.51
C ILE A 70 6.80 4.95 6.63
N SER A 71 7.84 4.21 6.99
CA SER A 71 9.10 4.14 6.23
C SER A 71 9.21 2.87 5.40
N ILE A 72 8.66 1.75 5.90
CA ILE A 72 8.74 0.44 5.25
C ILE A 72 7.37 -0.23 5.33
N VAL A 73 6.99 -0.90 4.24
CA VAL A 73 5.82 -1.75 4.16
C VAL A 73 6.16 -3.01 3.38
N GLU A 74 5.80 -4.18 3.89
CA GLU A 74 6.04 -5.47 3.23
C GLU A 74 4.83 -6.39 3.43
N GLN A 75 4.27 -6.87 2.32
CA GLN A 75 3.07 -7.71 2.31
C GLN A 75 3.51 -9.14 2.03
N GLY A 76 3.17 -10.07 2.92
CA GLY A 76 3.42 -11.48 2.67
C GLY A 76 2.71 -11.94 1.40
N ARG A 77 3.47 -12.45 0.41
CA ARG A 77 2.93 -12.80 -0.92
C ARG A 77 1.73 -13.76 -0.86
N GLN A 78 1.80 -14.75 0.02
CA GLN A 78 0.78 -15.79 0.24
C GLN A 78 0.33 -15.85 1.71
N SER A 79 0.50 -14.74 2.44
CA SER A 79 0.20 -14.65 3.88
C SER A 79 -0.71 -13.44 4.13
N PRO A 80 -1.64 -13.52 5.10
CA PRO A 80 -2.46 -12.37 5.48
C PRO A 80 -1.69 -11.34 6.30
N PHE A 81 -0.40 -11.58 6.58
CA PHE A 81 0.40 -10.65 7.37
C PHE A 81 1.01 -9.55 6.51
N LEU A 82 0.74 -8.32 6.94
CA LEU A 82 1.37 -7.10 6.47
C LEU A 82 2.30 -6.60 7.58
N VAL A 83 3.56 -6.36 7.25
CA VAL A 83 4.54 -5.76 8.17
C VAL A 83 4.76 -4.32 7.77
N THR A 84 4.77 -3.44 8.75
CA THR A 84 5.04 -2.01 8.56
C THR A 84 6.06 -1.55 9.58
N ILE A 85 6.85 -0.53 9.24
CA ILE A 85 7.77 0.14 10.15
C ILE A 85 7.55 1.64 10.03
N GLY A 86 7.34 2.32 11.15
CA GLY A 86 6.98 3.74 11.18
C GLY A 86 7.16 4.36 12.55
N GLU A 87 6.87 5.64 12.64
CA GLU A 87 6.97 6.43 13.87
C GLU A 87 5.57 6.81 14.37
N ASP A 88 5.33 6.68 15.67
CA ASP A 88 4.12 7.22 16.31
C ASP A 88 4.39 8.62 16.93
N GLU A 89 5.62 8.88 17.41
CA GLU A 89 5.98 10.11 18.11
C GLU A 89 7.33 10.67 17.62
N VAL A 90 7.51 11.99 17.71
CA VAL A 90 8.76 12.66 17.31
C VAL A 90 9.88 12.31 18.29
N GLY A 91 11.01 11.86 17.76
CA GLY A 91 12.20 11.55 18.57
C GLY A 91 12.15 10.19 19.24
N VAL A 92 11.17 9.34 18.90
CA VAL A 92 11.08 7.95 19.34
C VAL A 92 11.58 7.03 18.22
N ASN A 93 12.20 5.91 18.60
CA ASN A 93 12.63 4.90 17.64
C ASN A 93 11.42 4.36 16.85
N PRO A 94 11.59 4.08 15.54
CA PRO A 94 10.56 3.44 14.75
C PRO A 94 10.11 2.11 15.37
N VAL A 95 8.83 1.84 15.24
CA VAL A 95 8.16 0.66 15.76
C VAL A 95 7.78 -0.23 14.59
N ILE A 96 7.89 -1.54 14.77
CA ILE A 96 7.41 -2.54 13.82
C ILE A 96 6.00 -2.94 14.24
N LYS A 97 5.02 -2.80 13.35
CA LYS A 97 3.65 -3.29 13.54
C LYS A 97 3.35 -4.37 12.52
N VAL A 98 2.81 -5.50 12.98
CA VAL A 98 2.34 -6.59 12.12
C VAL A 98 0.82 -6.62 12.15
N TRP A 99 0.22 -6.63 10.98
CA TRP A 99 -1.22 -6.56 10.77
C TRP A 99 -1.71 -7.85 10.13
N ASN A 100 -2.85 -8.38 10.58
CA ASN A 100 -3.58 -9.39 9.85
C ASN A 100 -4.67 -8.71 9.02
N VAL A 101 -4.48 -8.66 7.69
CA VAL A 101 -5.37 -7.93 6.78
C VAL A 101 -6.73 -8.62 6.54
N GLU A 102 -6.88 -9.87 6.97
CA GLU A 102 -8.13 -10.63 6.87
C GLU A 102 -8.93 -10.61 8.17
N LYS A 103 -8.27 -10.33 9.29
CA LYS A 103 -8.94 -10.18 10.59
C LYS A 103 -9.24 -8.71 10.82
N LEU A 104 -10.48 -8.32 10.58
CA LEU A 104 -10.91 -6.94 10.75
C LEU A 104 -11.40 -6.66 12.17
N ASP A 105 -11.16 -5.44 12.66
CA ASP A 105 -11.70 -4.94 13.91
C ASP A 105 -13.17 -4.48 13.74
N ARG A 106 -13.74 -3.88 14.79
CA ARG A 106 -15.14 -3.39 14.76
C ARG A 106 -15.36 -2.25 13.77
N GLN A 107 -14.31 -1.55 13.36
CA GLN A 107 -14.35 -0.46 12.39
C GLN A 107 -14.08 -0.95 10.96
N GLY A 108 -13.78 -2.25 10.78
CA GLY A 108 -13.45 -2.83 9.49
C GLY A 108 -11.98 -2.68 9.09
N HIS A 109 -11.11 -2.29 10.02
CA HIS A 109 -9.68 -2.15 9.76
C HIS A 109 -8.90 -3.43 10.07
N PRO A 110 -7.79 -3.71 9.36
CA PRO A 110 -6.87 -4.79 9.72
C PRO A 110 -6.47 -4.77 11.20
N THR A 111 -6.49 -5.92 11.84
CA THR A 111 -6.10 -6.04 13.26
C THR A 111 -4.58 -6.05 13.38
N CYS A 112 -4.02 -5.14 14.17
CA CYS A 112 -2.62 -5.22 14.58
C CYS A 112 -2.45 -6.41 15.54
N VAL A 113 -1.68 -7.42 15.14
CA VAL A 113 -1.46 -8.65 15.91
C VAL A 113 -0.27 -8.56 16.85
N THR A 114 0.77 -7.81 16.48
CA THR A 114 1.94 -7.57 17.34
C THR A 114 2.60 -6.25 17.03
N VAL A 115 3.27 -5.70 18.04
CA VAL A 115 4.03 -4.45 18.02
C VAL A 115 5.39 -4.69 18.65
N HIS A 116 6.47 -4.37 17.93
CA HIS A 116 7.85 -4.52 18.41
C HIS A 116 8.58 -3.18 18.35
N ARG A 117 9.23 -2.81 19.45
CA ARG A 117 10.10 -1.63 19.55
C ARG A 117 11.54 -2.03 19.31
N ILE A 118 12.27 -1.22 18.55
CA ILE A 118 13.71 -1.39 18.25
C ILE A 118 14.53 -0.58 19.25
#